data_AF-A0A6G0PYT8-F1
#
_entry.id   AF-A0A6G0PYT8-F1
#
_cell.length_a   1.000
_cell.length_b   1.000
_cell.length_c   1.000
_cell.angle_alpha   90.00
_cell.angle_beta   90.00
_cell.angle_gamma   90.00
#
_symmetry.space_group_name_H-M   'P 1'
#
loop_
_entity.id
_entity.type
_entity.pdbx_description
1 polymer ?
#
loop_
_entity_poly.entity_id
_entity_poly.type
_entity_poly.pdbx_seq_one_letter_code
_entity_poly.pdbx_strand_id
1 'polypeptide(L)'
;MSSYYCNSFPKLSGVAGLSASAKQAMLRGMLDLRQVVVVTGFGEVSPWGNSRTRWEMESYGEFSLEGCIELAWLTGRIVFDKGNWVDAKTKEIVPDHQVKPRYEEDILKHSGIRIVEPELFDGYDPKNKMVLHQVAIDKKMSPIEVADREEALQFRKELGKENVDVFQNASGAWMIRLRKGSVLDIPRALAFDRFVAGQIPTGWSAERL
;
A
#
# COMPACT_ATOMS: atom_id res chain seq x y z
N MET A 1 4.15 4.73 27.34
CA MET A 1 3.27 4.41 26.19
C MET A 1 1.78 4.32 26.56
N SER A 2 1.37 3.57 27.60
CA SER A 2 -0.08 3.44 27.95
C SER A 2 -0.82 4.78 28.17
N SER A 3 -0.19 5.76 28.81
CA SER A 3 -0.78 7.09 29.02
C SER A 3 -0.99 7.88 27.71
N TYR A 4 -0.08 7.80 26.75
CA TYR A 4 -0.22 8.51 25.47
C TYR A 4 -1.46 8.03 24.69
N TYR A 5 -1.68 6.71 24.65
CA TYR A 5 -2.87 6.15 24.00
C TYR A 5 -4.17 6.49 24.74
N CYS A 6 -4.19 6.40 26.07
CA CYS A 6 -5.40 6.61 26.88
C CYS A 6 -5.76 8.08 27.10
N ASN A 7 -4.79 9.00 27.08
CA ASN A 7 -5.03 10.44 27.27
C ASN A 7 -5.76 11.11 26.10
N SER A 8 -5.92 10.41 24.98
CA SER A 8 -6.64 10.88 23.78
C SER A 8 -8.16 10.71 23.88
N PHE A 9 -8.68 10.01 24.89
CA PHE A 9 -10.12 9.81 25.04
C PHE A 9 -10.82 11.16 25.36
N PRO A 10 -12.03 11.39 24.84
CA PRO A 10 -12.78 12.61 25.15
C PRO A 10 -12.94 12.80 26.66
N LYS A 11 -12.48 13.95 27.16
CA LYS A 11 -12.57 14.26 28.60
C LYS A 11 -14.03 14.43 29.02
N LEU A 12 -14.43 13.73 30.07
CA LEU A 12 -15.78 13.83 30.64
C LEU A 12 -15.96 15.00 31.61
N SER A 13 -14.92 15.78 31.89
CA SER A 13 -14.95 16.87 32.88
C SER A 13 -16.00 17.94 32.58
N GLY A 14 -16.34 18.17 31.31
CA GLY A 14 -17.44 19.08 30.91
C GLY A 14 -18.83 18.47 30.95
N VAL A 15 -18.95 17.14 31.05
CA VAL A 15 -20.23 16.41 30.93
C VAL A 15 -21.13 16.69 32.14
N ALA A 16 -20.57 16.81 33.33
CA ALA A 16 -21.32 17.17 34.53
C ALA A 16 -22.03 18.53 34.35
N GLY A 17 -21.31 19.55 33.87
CA GLY A 17 -21.86 20.88 33.59
C GLY A 17 -22.89 20.90 32.46
N LEU A 18 -22.62 20.17 31.36
CA LEU A 18 -23.56 20.02 30.24
C LEU A 18 -24.86 19.32 30.68
N SER A 19 -24.76 18.25 31.48
CA SER A 19 -25.91 17.48 31.97
C SER A 19 -26.83 18.29 32.89
N ALA A 20 -26.31 19.34 33.53
CA ALA A 20 -27.05 20.26 34.39
C ALA A 20 -27.65 21.45 33.63
N SER A 21 -27.35 21.62 32.33
CA SER A 21 -27.91 22.71 31.54
C SER A 21 -29.42 22.55 31.34
N ALA A 22 -30.16 23.67 31.32
CA ALA A 22 -31.60 23.66 31.12
C ALA A 22 -32.02 22.96 29.81
N LYS A 23 -31.22 23.13 28.74
CA LYS A 23 -31.44 22.45 27.45
C LYS A 23 -31.34 20.93 27.57
N GLN A 24 -30.32 20.41 28.27
CA GLN A 24 -30.17 18.97 28.48
C GLN A 24 -31.22 18.41 29.45
N ALA A 25 -31.62 19.18 30.47
CA ALA A 25 -32.69 18.78 31.38
C ALA A 25 -34.02 18.55 30.65
N MET A 26 -34.36 19.40 29.67
CA MET A 26 -35.55 19.25 28.84
C MET A 26 -35.51 18.00 27.95
N LEU A 27 -34.33 17.50 27.59
CA LEU A 27 -34.14 16.34 26.73
C LEU A 27 -34.06 15.01 27.51
N ARG A 28 -34.02 15.04 28.85
CA ARG A 28 -33.89 13.84 29.67
C ARG A 28 -35.07 12.89 29.47
N GLY A 29 -34.78 11.64 29.15
CA GLY A 29 -35.79 10.59 28.94
C GLY A 29 -36.57 10.71 27.63
N MET A 30 -36.26 11.68 26.76
CA MET A 30 -36.92 11.82 25.45
C MET A 30 -36.42 10.81 24.40
N LEU A 31 -35.26 10.20 24.63
CA LEU A 31 -34.62 9.26 23.71
C LEU A 31 -34.54 7.87 24.34
N ASP A 32 -34.94 6.85 23.59
CA ASP A 32 -34.55 5.47 23.90
C ASP A 32 -33.09 5.28 23.50
N LEU A 33 -32.18 5.27 24.50
CA LEU A 33 -30.75 5.14 24.24
C LEU A 33 -30.37 3.83 23.54
N ARG A 34 -31.25 2.80 23.55
CA ARG A 34 -31.05 1.56 22.78
C ARG A 34 -31.17 1.77 21.28
N GLN A 35 -31.74 2.88 20.86
CA GLN A 35 -31.94 3.26 19.46
C GLN A 35 -30.98 4.38 19.01
N VAL A 36 -30.09 4.84 19.91
CA VAL A 36 -29.11 5.87 19.59
C VAL A 36 -27.80 5.22 19.20
N VAL A 37 -27.42 5.37 17.93
CA VAL A 37 -26.11 4.92 17.43
C VAL A 37 -25.06 5.96 17.79
N VAL A 38 -23.94 5.49 18.35
CA VAL A 38 -22.78 6.34 18.71
C VAL A 38 -21.49 5.75 18.16
N VAL A 39 -20.52 6.60 17.86
CA VAL A 39 -19.17 6.17 17.50
C VAL A 39 -18.38 5.92 18.78
N THR A 40 -17.94 4.69 19.00
CA THR A 40 -17.20 4.27 20.21
C THR A 40 -15.69 4.14 19.99
N GLY A 41 -15.23 4.23 18.74
CA GLY A 41 -13.82 4.16 18.36
C GLY A 41 -13.64 4.33 16.86
N PHE A 42 -12.41 4.65 16.44
CA PHE A 42 -12.03 4.80 15.04
C PHE A 42 -10.52 4.52 14.86
N GLY A 43 -10.12 4.22 13.64
CA GLY A 43 -8.73 4.02 13.25
C GLY A 43 -8.60 4.08 11.72
N GLU A 44 -7.37 4.27 11.24
CA GLU A 44 -7.07 4.36 9.82
C GLU A 44 -5.67 3.81 9.52
N VAL A 45 -5.46 3.44 8.26
CA VAL A 45 -4.13 3.29 7.65
C VAL A 45 -4.13 4.24 6.45
N SER A 46 -3.29 5.26 6.50
CA SER A 46 -3.34 6.38 5.56
C SER A 46 -1.93 6.85 5.18
N PRO A 47 -1.79 7.78 4.21
CA PRO A 47 -0.48 8.32 3.84
C PRO A 47 0.31 8.96 4.97
N TRP A 48 -0.35 9.29 6.09
CA TRP A 48 0.29 9.84 7.29
C TRP A 48 0.32 8.84 8.46
N GLY A 49 0.20 7.53 8.20
CA GLY A 49 0.22 6.49 9.22
C GLY A 49 -1.19 6.18 9.73
N ASN A 50 -1.45 6.45 11.00
CA ASN A 50 -2.77 6.22 11.62
C ASN A 50 -3.42 7.54 12.03
N SER A 51 -4.58 7.45 12.69
CA SER A 51 -5.38 8.64 13.01
C SER A 51 -4.71 9.64 13.95
N ARG A 52 -3.73 9.20 14.77
CA ARG A 52 -2.98 10.10 15.66
C ARG A 52 -1.96 10.90 14.87
N THR A 53 -1.08 10.21 14.15
CA THR A 53 -0.03 10.84 13.35
C THR A 53 -0.61 11.70 12.23
N ARG A 54 -1.69 11.24 11.57
CA ARG A 54 -2.41 12.05 10.58
C ARG A 54 -3.05 13.29 11.22
N TRP A 55 -3.60 13.20 12.42
CA TRP A 55 -4.18 14.36 13.12
C TRP A 55 -3.13 15.40 13.51
N GLU A 56 -1.94 14.97 13.92
CA GLU A 56 -0.83 15.90 14.21
C GLU A 56 -0.43 16.67 12.96
N MET A 57 -0.21 15.95 11.85
CA MET A 57 0.16 16.59 10.59
C MET A 57 -0.96 17.50 10.05
N GLU A 58 -2.22 17.11 10.21
CA GLU A 58 -3.38 17.91 9.80
C GLU A 58 -3.57 19.18 10.66
N SER A 59 -3.37 19.07 11.98
CA SER A 59 -3.68 20.16 12.92
C SER A 59 -2.52 21.11 13.16
N TYR A 60 -1.29 20.59 13.17
CA TYR A 60 -0.10 21.31 13.58
C TYR A 60 0.95 21.41 12.46
N GLY A 61 0.88 20.55 11.44
CA GLY A 61 1.86 20.53 10.35
C GLY A 61 3.24 19.99 10.74
N GLU A 62 3.38 19.46 11.95
CA GLU A 62 4.59 18.82 12.47
C GLU A 62 4.23 17.67 13.40
N PHE A 63 5.13 16.70 13.57
CA PHE A 63 4.94 15.61 14.51
C PHE A 63 5.38 15.98 15.92
N SER A 64 4.67 15.48 16.92
CA SER A 64 5.18 15.43 18.29
C SER A 64 6.33 14.42 18.39
N LEU A 65 6.99 14.36 19.56
CA LEU A 65 7.99 13.32 19.80
C LEU A 65 7.35 11.93 19.73
N GLU A 66 6.16 11.79 20.32
CA GLU A 66 5.38 10.57 20.35
C GLU A 66 4.91 10.16 18.96
N GLY A 67 4.40 11.11 18.16
CA GLY A 67 3.99 10.87 16.78
C GLY A 67 5.16 10.43 15.90
N CYS A 68 6.34 11.04 16.08
CA CYS A 68 7.54 10.65 15.34
C CYS A 68 8.03 9.25 15.74
N ILE A 69 8.00 8.89 17.02
CA ILE A 69 8.34 7.54 17.50
C ILE A 69 7.36 6.50 16.95
N GLU A 70 6.07 6.80 17.01
CA GLU A 70 5.02 5.93 16.50
C GLU A 70 5.20 5.66 15.01
N LEU A 71 5.45 6.71 14.21
CA LEU A 71 5.63 6.56 12.77
C LEU A 71 6.97 5.90 12.41
N ALA A 72 8.05 6.21 13.13
CA ALA A 72 9.35 5.54 12.97
C ALA A 72 9.25 4.03 13.24
N TRP A 73 8.48 3.64 14.26
CA TRP A 73 8.24 2.23 14.57
C TRP A 73 7.37 1.54 13.52
N LEU A 74 6.23 2.13 13.15
CA LEU A 74 5.30 1.57 12.15
C LEU A 74 5.99 1.32 10.81
N THR A 75 6.92 2.21 10.45
CA THR A 75 7.67 2.14 9.19
C THR A 75 9.00 1.40 9.29
N GLY A 76 9.29 0.78 10.44
CA GLY A 76 10.45 -0.09 10.61
C GLY A 76 11.79 0.63 10.61
N ARG A 77 11.83 1.93 10.93
CA ARG A 77 13.07 2.69 11.13
C ARG A 77 13.69 2.36 12.50
N ILE A 78 12.83 2.17 13.50
CA ILE A 78 13.22 1.69 14.83
C ILE A 78 12.46 0.42 15.19
N VAL A 79 13.07 -0.42 16.01
CA VAL A 79 12.46 -1.63 16.59
C VAL A 79 12.69 -1.65 18.09
N PHE A 80 11.78 -2.27 18.83
CA PHE A 80 11.93 -2.39 20.28
C PHE A 80 12.70 -3.68 20.61
N ASP A 81 13.90 -3.55 21.17
CA ASP A 81 14.73 -4.68 21.60
C ASP A 81 15.22 -4.48 23.04
N LYS A 82 15.05 -5.51 23.88
CA LYS A 82 15.51 -5.55 25.28
C LYS A 82 15.22 -4.27 26.08
N GLY A 83 14.03 -3.71 25.91
CA GLY A 83 13.59 -2.52 26.65
C GLY A 83 14.01 -1.18 26.04
N ASN A 84 14.65 -1.17 24.88
CA ASN A 84 15.13 0.05 24.22
C ASN A 84 14.61 0.12 22.78
N TRP A 85 14.42 1.33 22.27
CA TRP A 85 14.38 1.54 20.82
C TRP A 85 15.79 1.36 20.25
N VAL A 86 15.88 0.60 19.16
CA VAL A 86 17.12 0.44 18.41
C VAL A 86 16.86 0.72 16.93
N ASP A 87 17.85 1.29 16.24
CA ASP A 87 17.79 1.48 14.80
C ASP A 87 17.66 0.11 14.12
N ALA A 88 16.71 -0.02 13.19
CA ALA A 88 16.41 -1.30 12.56
C ALA A 88 17.58 -1.84 11.73
N LYS A 89 18.41 -0.95 11.16
CA LYS A 89 19.56 -1.27 10.30
C LYS A 89 20.83 -1.47 11.12
N THR A 90 21.20 -0.49 11.95
CA THR A 90 22.50 -0.48 12.66
C THR A 90 22.46 -1.23 13.99
N LYS A 91 21.28 -1.47 14.56
CA LYS A 91 21.07 -2.03 15.90
C LYS A 91 21.61 -1.17 17.05
N GLU A 92 21.96 0.09 16.77
CA GLU A 92 22.34 1.04 17.81
C GLU A 92 21.12 1.44 18.64
N ILE A 93 21.31 1.62 19.95
CA ILE A 93 20.28 2.15 20.84
C ILE A 93 19.97 3.60 20.44
N VAL A 94 18.69 3.90 20.29
CA VAL A 94 18.18 5.23 19.98
C VAL A 94 17.31 5.70 21.13
N PRO A 95 17.78 6.65 21.96
CA PRO A 95 16.94 7.28 22.96
C PRO A 95 15.76 8.02 22.32
N ASP A 96 14.59 8.03 22.96
CA ASP A 96 13.36 8.64 22.46
C ASP A 96 13.59 10.06 21.88
N HIS A 97 14.27 10.94 22.63
CA HIS A 97 14.56 12.32 22.22
C HIS A 97 15.42 12.45 20.95
N GLN A 98 16.11 11.39 20.52
CA GLN A 98 16.90 11.37 19.29
C GLN A 98 16.12 10.84 18.09
N VAL A 99 14.95 10.24 18.29
CA VAL A 99 14.15 9.68 17.19
C VAL A 99 13.72 10.79 16.22
N LYS A 100 13.16 11.90 16.73
CA LYS A 100 12.72 13.02 15.88
C LYS A 100 13.88 13.62 15.05
N PRO A 101 15.01 14.05 15.65
CA PRO A 101 16.15 14.55 14.87
C PRO A 101 16.76 13.57 13.87
N ARG A 102 16.70 12.25 14.12
CA ARG A 102 17.29 11.23 13.25
C ARG A 102 16.41 10.83 12.07
N TYR A 103 15.09 10.78 12.26
CA TYR A 103 14.20 10.13 11.31
C TYR A 103 13.10 11.01 10.74
N GLU A 104 12.80 12.17 11.32
CA GLU A 104 11.67 13.00 10.88
C GLU A 104 11.80 13.45 9.42
N GLU A 105 12.98 13.90 8.98
CA GLU A 105 13.21 14.32 7.60
C GLU A 105 12.93 13.18 6.60
N ASP A 106 13.43 11.98 6.91
CA ASP A 106 13.21 10.78 6.09
C ASP A 106 11.75 10.33 6.10
N ILE A 107 11.08 10.40 7.26
CA ILE A 107 9.65 10.12 7.41
C ILE A 107 8.83 11.08 6.55
N LEU A 108 9.09 12.39 6.60
CA LEU A 108 8.37 13.40 5.83
C LEU A 108 8.54 13.20 4.33
N LYS A 109 9.76 12.85 3.89
CA LYS A 109 10.05 12.55 2.48
C LYS A 109 9.30 11.33 1.97
N HIS A 110 9.07 10.35 2.83
CA HIS A 110 8.50 9.05 2.50
C HIS A 110 7.08 8.85 3.08
N SER A 111 6.36 9.93 3.37
CA SER A 111 4.96 9.93 3.83
C SER A 111 4.14 10.95 3.04
N GLY A 112 2.81 10.86 3.15
CA GLY A 112 1.89 11.80 2.53
C GLY A 112 1.76 11.65 1.01
N ILE A 113 1.43 12.76 0.36
CA ILE A 113 1.30 12.87 -1.09
C ILE A 113 2.68 13.09 -1.68
N ARG A 114 3.18 12.11 -2.45
CA ARG A 114 4.52 12.15 -3.04
C ARG A 114 4.58 11.39 -4.37
N ILE A 115 5.72 11.49 -5.05
CA ILE A 115 5.98 10.73 -6.28
C ILE A 115 5.86 9.23 -5.98
N VAL A 116 5.21 8.49 -6.87
CA VAL A 116 5.04 7.04 -6.74
C VAL A 116 6.41 6.36 -6.57
N GLU A 117 6.56 5.61 -5.49
CA GLU A 117 7.72 4.79 -5.20
C GLU A 117 7.46 3.37 -5.74
N PRO A 118 8.17 2.92 -6.79
CA PRO A 118 7.91 1.63 -7.44
C PRO A 118 7.97 0.43 -6.49
N GLU A 119 8.79 0.53 -5.43
CA GLU A 119 8.95 -0.50 -4.40
C GLU A 119 7.67 -0.78 -3.63
N LEU A 120 6.73 0.18 -3.59
CA LEU A 120 5.42 0.02 -2.94
C LEU A 120 4.34 -0.59 -3.86
N PHE A 121 4.63 -0.75 -5.15
CA PHE A 121 3.65 -1.12 -6.17
C PHE A 121 4.21 -2.13 -7.17
N ASP A 122 4.91 -3.17 -6.69
CA ASP A 122 5.42 -4.28 -7.52
C ASP A 122 6.27 -3.83 -8.72
N GLY A 123 7.04 -2.75 -8.56
CA GLY A 123 7.88 -2.18 -9.62
C GLY A 123 7.13 -1.28 -10.61
N TYR A 124 5.91 -0.86 -10.30
CA TYR A 124 5.17 0.10 -11.11
C TYR A 124 5.92 1.43 -11.23
N ASP A 125 6.40 1.72 -12.42
CA ASP A 125 7.00 3.00 -12.78
C ASP A 125 6.04 3.81 -13.66
N PRO A 126 5.51 4.96 -13.20
CA PRO A 126 4.62 5.79 -14.00
C PRO A 126 5.28 6.34 -15.28
N LYS A 127 6.62 6.45 -15.32
CA LYS A 127 7.35 6.87 -16.54
C LYS A 127 7.46 5.75 -17.57
N ASN A 128 7.37 4.50 -17.13
CA ASN A 128 7.52 3.30 -17.94
C ASN A 128 6.30 2.37 -17.77
N LYS A 129 5.09 2.90 -17.92
CA LYS A 129 3.86 2.12 -17.77
C LYS A 129 3.76 1.08 -18.89
N MET A 130 3.94 -0.19 -18.54
CA MET A 130 3.81 -1.30 -19.49
C MET A 130 2.35 -1.46 -19.93
N VAL A 131 2.14 -1.54 -21.24
CA VAL A 131 0.88 -1.96 -21.85
C VAL A 131 1.17 -2.99 -22.93
N LEU A 132 0.23 -3.92 -23.14
CA LEU A 132 0.30 -4.90 -24.23
C LEU A 132 -0.39 -4.31 -25.45
N HIS A 133 0.32 -4.30 -26.58
CA HIS A 133 -0.22 -3.87 -27.86
C HIS A 133 -0.40 -5.08 -28.77
N GLN A 134 -1.64 -5.32 -29.19
CA GLN A 134 -1.97 -6.43 -30.06
C GLN A 134 -1.57 -6.13 -31.50
N VAL A 135 -0.76 -7.02 -32.06
CA VAL A 135 -0.27 -6.93 -33.44
C VAL A 135 -0.53 -8.25 -34.15
N ALA A 136 -1.22 -8.19 -35.28
CA ALA A 136 -1.37 -9.33 -36.17
C ALA A 136 -0.08 -9.49 -37.01
N ILE A 137 0.48 -10.70 -37.03
CA ILE A 137 1.71 -10.96 -37.80
C ILE A 137 1.40 -11.14 -39.29
N ASP A 138 2.22 -10.51 -40.13
CA ASP A 138 2.06 -10.52 -41.59
C ASP A 138 2.71 -11.74 -42.26
N LYS A 139 3.59 -12.43 -41.53
CA LYS A 139 4.37 -13.58 -41.97
C LYS A 139 4.34 -14.67 -40.90
N LYS A 140 4.45 -15.92 -41.35
CA LYS A 140 4.65 -17.06 -40.44
C LYS A 140 5.93 -16.89 -39.64
N MET A 141 5.90 -17.19 -38.34
CA MET A 141 7.09 -17.11 -37.48
C MET A 141 7.96 -18.37 -37.58
N SER A 142 9.17 -18.28 -37.03
CA SER A 142 9.98 -19.46 -36.74
C SER A 142 9.30 -20.34 -35.68
N PRO A 143 9.54 -21.66 -35.68
CA PRO A 143 9.11 -22.55 -34.62
C PRO A 143 9.57 -22.09 -33.24
N ILE A 144 8.72 -22.25 -32.25
CA ILE A 144 9.03 -22.05 -30.84
C ILE A 144 8.88 -23.42 -30.16
N GLU A 145 9.92 -23.84 -29.45
CA GLU A 145 9.90 -25.07 -28.67
C GLU A 145 9.02 -24.88 -27.43
N VAL A 146 8.22 -25.89 -27.12
CA VAL A 146 7.35 -25.95 -25.94
C VAL A 146 7.67 -27.23 -25.15
N ALA A 147 7.32 -27.26 -23.88
CA ALA A 147 7.71 -28.32 -22.95
C ALA A 147 7.20 -29.69 -23.42
N ASP A 148 5.96 -29.76 -23.89
CA ASP A 148 5.34 -31.01 -24.34
C ASP A 148 4.18 -30.80 -25.33
N ARG A 149 3.55 -31.91 -25.70
CA ARG A 149 2.39 -31.92 -26.59
C ARG A 149 1.19 -31.18 -25.98
N GLU A 150 1.00 -31.31 -24.68
CA GLU A 150 -0.16 -30.76 -23.99
C GLU A 150 -0.11 -29.23 -24.01
N GLU A 151 1.04 -28.64 -23.67
CA GLU A 151 1.27 -27.20 -23.77
C GLU A 151 1.07 -26.70 -25.21
N ALA A 152 1.60 -27.43 -26.21
CA ALA A 152 1.39 -27.09 -27.62
C ALA A 152 -0.10 -27.05 -28.02
N LEU A 153 -0.90 -27.97 -27.47
CA LEU A 153 -2.34 -28.03 -27.70
C LEU A 153 -3.10 -26.92 -26.96
N GLN A 154 -2.61 -26.47 -25.80
CA GLN A 154 -3.15 -25.32 -25.08
C GLN A 154 -2.98 -24.03 -25.90
N PHE A 155 -1.79 -23.78 -26.47
CA PHE A 155 -1.58 -22.66 -27.39
C PHE A 155 -2.53 -22.72 -28.58
N ARG A 156 -2.73 -23.91 -29.17
CA ARG A 156 -3.67 -24.09 -30.30
C ARG A 156 -5.13 -23.88 -29.93
N LYS A 157 -5.50 -24.18 -28.69
CA LYS A 157 -6.86 -23.95 -28.19
C LYS A 157 -7.16 -22.46 -28.07
N GLU A 158 -6.22 -21.68 -27.55
CA GLU A 158 -6.39 -20.23 -27.35
C GLU A 158 -6.25 -19.45 -28.66
N LEU A 159 -5.20 -19.73 -29.45
CA LEU A 159 -4.91 -18.98 -30.67
C LEU A 159 -5.79 -19.36 -31.85
N GLY A 160 -6.43 -20.53 -31.83
CA GLY A 160 -7.19 -21.08 -32.95
C GLY A 160 -6.34 -21.97 -33.87
N LYS A 161 -6.97 -23.02 -34.42
CA LYS A 161 -6.29 -24.06 -35.22
C LYS A 161 -5.71 -23.52 -36.54
N GLU A 162 -6.31 -22.47 -37.06
CA GLU A 162 -5.92 -21.76 -38.28
C GLU A 162 -4.71 -20.84 -38.08
N ASN A 163 -4.40 -20.47 -36.83
CA ASN A 163 -3.38 -19.50 -36.46
C ASN A 163 -2.09 -20.13 -35.91
N VAL A 164 -2.08 -21.42 -35.56
CA VAL A 164 -0.86 -22.07 -35.04
C VAL A 164 -0.74 -23.53 -35.46
N ASP A 165 0.44 -23.88 -35.98
CA ASP A 165 0.84 -25.25 -36.24
C ASP A 165 1.44 -25.89 -35.00
N VAL A 166 1.17 -27.18 -34.80
CA VAL A 166 1.71 -28.01 -33.71
C VAL A 166 2.34 -29.25 -34.31
N PHE A 167 3.62 -29.51 -34.04
CA PHE A 167 4.36 -30.63 -34.61
C PHE A 167 5.57 -31.01 -33.75
N GLN A 168 6.15 -32.19 -33.97
CA GLN A 168 7.46 -32.55 -33.42
C GLN A 168 8.58 -32.28 -34.43
N ASN A 169 9.72 -31.79 -33.95
CA ASN A 169 10.92 -31.65 -34.77
C ASN A 169 11.68 -33.00 -34.86
N ALA A 170 12.80 -33.01 -35.60
CA ALA A 170 13.60 -34.22 -35.79
C ALA A 170 14.25 -34.77 -34.50
N SER A 171 14.41 -33.94 -33.47
CA SER A 171 14.93 -34.36 -32.16
C SER A 171 13.83 -34.83 -31.20
N GLY A 172 12.57 -34.85 -31.63
CA GLY A 172 11.41 -35.26 -30.83
C GLY A 172 10.82 -34.17 -29.94
N ALA A 173 11.38 -32.95 -29.96
CA ALA A 173 10.84 -31.82 -29.21
C ALA A 173 9.55 -31.30 -29.85
N TRP A 174 8.59 -30.90 -29.02
CA TRP A 174 7.32 -30.33 -29.47
C TRP A 174 7.48 -28.86 -29.81
N MET A 175 6.91 -28.46 -30.93
CA MET A 175 7.05 -27.11 -31.47
C MET A 175 5.67 -26.54 -31.78
N ILE A 176 5.51 -25.24 -31.51
CA ILE A 176 4.44 -24.43 -32.08
C ILE A 176 5.00 -23.52 -33.19
N ARG A 177 4.18 -23.15 -34.16
CA ARG A 177 4.54 -22.13 -35.15
C ARG A 177 3.35 -21.25 -35.49
N LEU A 178 3.47 -19.97 -35.18
CA LEU A 178 2.44 -18.98 -35.47
C LEU A 178 2.38 -18.71 -36.98
N ARG A 179 1.15 -18.68 -37.51
CA ARG A 179 0.86 -18.46 -38.92
C ARG A 179 0.62 -16.99 -39.20
N LYS A 180 0.64 -16.61 -40.48
CA LYS A 180 0.21 -15.27 -40.89
C LYS A 180 -1.22 -15.03 -40.40
N GLY A 181 -1.46 -13.90 -39.75
CA GLY A 181 -2.77 -13.52 -39.18
C GLY A 181 -2.89 -13.76 -37.68
N SER A 182 -1.98 -14.53 -37.06
CA SER A 182 -1.98 -14.70 -35.60
C SER A 182 -1.74 -13.37 -34.89
N VAL A 183 -2.42 -13.15 -33.77
CA VAL A 183 -2.27 -11.94 -32.96
C VAL A 183 -1.31 -12.20 -31.82
N LEU A 184 -0.36 -11.28 -31.62
CA LEU A 184 0.59 -11.28 -30.52
C LEU A 184 0.40 -10.05 -29.65
N ASP A 185 0.56 -10.23 -28.34
CA ASP A 185 0.67 -9.14 -27.38
C ASP A 185 2.13 -8.70 -27.24
N ILE A 186 2.45 -7.51 -27.75
CA ILE A 186 3.80 -6.95 -27.67
C ILE A 186 3.84 -5.90 -26.55
N PRO A 187 4.68 -6.07 -25.52
CA PRO A 187 4.87 -5.06 -24.49
C PRO A 187 5.41 -3.75 -25.07
N ARG A 188 4.81 -2.63 -24.69
CA ARG A 188 5.35 -1.29 -24.93
C ARG A 188 5.24 -0.44 -23.65
N ALA A 189 6.15 0.51 -23.50
CA ALA A 189 6.13 1.46 -22.38
C ALA A 189 5.45 2.78 -22.79
N LEU A 190 4.61 3.32 -21.91
CA LEU A 190 4.00 4.64 -22.03
C LEU A 190 4.47 5.54 -20.89
N ALA A 191 4.72 6.80 -21.21
CA ALA A 191 4.86 7.84 -20.20
C ALA A 191 3.47 8.23 -19.70
N PHE A 192 3.18 7.91 -18.43
CA PHE A 192 1.93 8.28 -17.78
C PHE A 192 2.08 9.61 -17.04
N ASP A 193 1.04 10.43 -17.09
CA ASP A 193 0.98 11.80 -16.56
C ASP A 193 0.54 11.87 -15.09
N ARG A 194 0.10 10.74 -14.50
CA ARG A 194 -0.19 10.63 -13.06
C ARG A 194 0.95 9.88 -12.37
N PHE A 195 1.90 10.63 -11.82
CA PHE A 195 3.10 10.10 -11.13
C PHE A 195 3.16 10.46 -9.65
N VAL A 196 2.12 11.10 -9.10
CA VAL A 196 1.99 11.48 -7.69
C VAL A 196 0.76 10.80 -7.10
N ALA A 197 0.88 10.27 -5.88
CA ALA A 197 -0.21 9.65 -5.14
C ALA A 197 -0.04 9.84 -3.63
N GLY A 198 -1.14 9.76 -2.89
CA GLY A 198 -1.11 9.56 -1.43
C GLY A 198 -0.75 8.11 -1.15
N GLN A 199 0.49 7.86 -0.74
CA GLN A 199 0.99 6.50 -0.52
C GLN A 199 1.18 6.29 0.98
N ILE A 200 0.83 5.10 1.48
CA ILE A 200 1.15 4.69 2.85
C ILE A 200 2.65 4.93 3.10
N PRO A 201 3.06 5.39 4.30
CA PRO A 201 4.45 5.65 4.61
C PRO A 201 5.37 4.50 4.23
N THR A 202 6.45 4.80 3.51
CA THR A 202 7.38 3.77 3.03
C THR A 202 7.99 3.03 4.21
N GLY A 203 8.01 1.71 4.11
CA GLY A 203 8.46 0.81 5.16
C GLY A 203 7.34 0.30 6.07
N TRP A 204 6.11 0.82 5.98
CA TRP A 204 4.97 0.26 6.71
C TRP A 204 4.79 -1.23 6.43
N SER A 205 4.43 -2.01 7.46
CA SER A 205 4.12 -3.44 7.32
C SER A 205 3.05 -3.84 8.33
N ALA A 206 2.10 -4.67 7.88
CA ALA A 206 1.06 -5.25 8.72
C ALA A 206 1.65 -6.20 9.78
N GLU A 207 2.84 -6.76 9.56
CA GLU A 207 3.52 -7.64 10.51
C GLU A 207 3.98 -6.92 11.80
N ARG A 208 3.93 -5.58 11.82
CA ARG A 208 4.28 -4.77 12.99
C ARG A 208 3.09 -4.38 13.85
N LEU A 209 1.86 -4.68 13.41
CA LEU A 209 0.64 -4.44 14.19
C LEU A 209 0.42 -5.56 15.22
#